data_AF-X0JLC9-F1
#
_entry.id   AF-X0JLC9-F1
#
_cell.length_a   1.000
_cell.length_b   1.000
_cell.length_c   1.000
_cell.angle_alpha   90.00
_cell.angle_beta   90.00
_cell.angle_gamma   90.00
#
_symmetry.space_group_name_H-M   'P 1'
#
loop_
_entity.id
_entity.type
_entity.pdbx_description
1 polymer ?
#
loop_
_entity_poly.entity_id
_entity_poly.type
_entity_poly.pdbx_seq_one_letter_code
_entity_poly.pdbx_strand_id
1 'polypeptide(L)'
;MPRRDTSDQEVRLLQGHNRSSTDSDSSTSSSDDTTCEPGPSSTARPNVVGARGTADHPSDASDLDTKRHDPKNTKIHSDSEWLELDNMDPNDLRRPHYHRHGDGKSGTPLLYKEDDPERGRAGYPPPNDGSKGSRESSEDDLPYHPRESMGRPSLSRRSTMRSRSPQTAAAVAEDSTKKRYTYAGFFLIISLIAFCVQTELSAYIQHDLGWDKAYCMMYFTHGSWVVLWPVQLLILRFQKRDVPWPVFWKRHKQQLRTTAIMIEKQTLDVFHISIQHRARPVRYFVRFTAIITCSLTVAGLSWYIAVSLTTPSDLTAIYNCSAFFAYVFSVPLLREPLRLDKSVAVLIAIGGVLVVAYGDTKEGGESVEAGNRFLGNLVIGVGSVLYGLYEVLYKRYACPPEGCSPGRGMIFANTFGSLIGLFTLTVLWLPLPILDWLNIEKFEIPAASTCWLILLAVLSNATFSGSFLVLISLTSPVLSSVAALLTIFIVAIVDWMITGEPLSFAAIVGGAMIIVAFLGLTWSTYREMKEHAAMEPVPDFSDSDKDGDIDSDED
;
A
#
# COMPACT_ATOMS: atom_id res chain seq x y z
N MET A 1 -24.47 -18.57 57.80
CA MET A 1 -24.17 -19.08 59.17
C MET A 1 -25.46 -19.64 59.77
N PRO A 2 -25.44 -20.67 60.64
CA PRO A 2 -24.53 -21.83 60.78
C PRO A 2 -25.27 -23.14 60.35
N ARG A 3 -24.88 -24.41 60.61
CA ARG A 3 -23.65 -25.09 61.07
C ARG A 3 -22.99 -25.80 59.83
N ARG A 4 -22.17 -26.88 59.80
CA ARG A 4 -21.71 -27.95 60.74
C ARG A 4 -22.79 -29.00 61.13
N ASP A 5 -22.48 -30.23 61.55
CA ASP A 5 -21.21 -30.87 61.99
C ASP A 5 -20.82 -32.16 61.21
N THR A 6 -19.67 -32.74 61.56
CA THR A 6 -19.10 -34.06 61.14
C THR A 6 -19.67 -35.22 62.02
N SER A 7 -19.30 -36.52 62.00
CA SER A 7 -18.01 -37.21 61.76
C SER A 7 -18.13 -38.76 61.57
N ASP A 8 -17.01 -39.38 61.13
CA ASP A 8 -16.45 -40.74 61.41
C ASP A 8 -17.01 -41.99 60.66
N GLN A 9 -16.22 -42.97 60.14
CA GLN A 9 -15.13 -43.87 60.66
C GLN A 9 -15.64 -44.96 61.64
N GLU A 10 -15.30 -46.28 61.58
CA GLU A 10 -14.50 -47.12 60.63
C GLU A 10 -15.35 -48.36 60.16
N VAL A 11 -14.89 -49.59 59.76
CA VAL A 11 -14.04 -50.59 60.45
C VAL A 11 -13.68 -51.79 59.50
N ARG A 12 -12.38 -52.16 59.39
CA ARG A 12 -11.76 -53.48 59.00
C ARG A 12 -12.09 -54.13 57.62
N LEU A 13 -11.32 -55.09 57.07
CA LEU A 13 -9.88 -55.48 56.99
C LEU A 13 -9.77 -56.99 56.65
N LEU A 14 -8.72 -57.36 55.88
CA LEU A 14 -7.96 -58.65 55.78
C LEU A 14 -7.64 -58.96 54.29
N GLN A 15 -6.39 -58.82 53.81
CA GLN A 15 -5.24 -59.79 53.84
C GLN A 15 -5.43 -61.01 52.90
N GLY A 16 -4.44 -61.50 52.12
CA GLY A 16 -3.05 -61.11 51.77
C GLY A 16 -2.61 -61.95 50.53
N HIS A 17 -1.62 -61.67 49.67
CA HIS A 17 -0.24 -61.12 49.74
C HIS A 17 0.87 -62.13 50.12
N ASN A 18 2.07 -62.00 49.50
CA ASN A 18 3.34 -62.79 49.63
C ASN A 18 3.46 -64.14 48.86
N ARG A 19 4.63 -64.60 48.38
CA ARG A 19 5.92 -63.95 47.94
C ARG A 19 6.92 -65.00 47.37
N SER A 20 7.95 -64.55 46.62
CA SER A 20 9.31 -65.16 46.48
C SER A 20 9.43 -66.47 45.65
N SER A 21 10.56 -66.91 45.05
CA SER A 21 11.99 -66.47 44.98
C SER A 21 12.68 -66.91 43.66
N THR A 22 13.97 -66.53 43.46
CA THR A 22 15.04 -67.19 42.66
C THR A 22 14.88 -67.33 41.12
N ASP A 23 15.92 -67.23 40.26
CA ASP A 23 17.32 -66.73 40.34
C ASP A 23 17.89 -66.53 38.91
N SER A 24 18.91 -65.67 38.74
CA SER A 24 19.99 -65.65 37.69
C SER A 24 19.66 -65.71 36.16
N ASP A 25 20.51 -65.27 35.21
CA ASP A 25 21.52 -64.19 35.24
C ASP A 25 21.81 -63.57 33.85
N SER A 26 22.44 -62.40 33.90
CA SER A 26 23.11 -61.55 32.89
C SER A 26 23.43 -62.00 31.42
N SER A 27 23.01 -61.13 30.49
CA SER A 27 23.84 -60.43 29.45
C SER A 27 24.40 -61.07 28.15
N THR A 28 24.20 -60.29 27.06
CA THR A 28 25.11 -59.95 25.93
C THR A 28 25.34 -60.84 24.69
N SER A 29 25.32 -60.11 23.55
CA SER A 29 26.08 -60.24 22.29
C SER A 29 25.82 -61.36 21.26
N SER A 30 25.55 -60.87 20.03
CA SER A 30 26.05 -61.33 18.71
C SER A 30 25.71 -62.74 18.18
N SER A 31 25.13 -62.78 16.98
CA SER A 31 25.84 -63.07 15.70
C SER A 31 25.09 -64.01 14.72
N ASP A 32 25.36 -63.74 13.45
CA ASP A 32 25.36 -64.58 12.24
C ASP A 32 24.00 -65.08 11.66
N ASP A 33 23.64 -64.98 10.37
CA ASP A 33 24.27 -65.18 9.00
C ASP A 33 23.71 -66.51 8.38
N THR A 34 23.71 -66.88 7.10
CA THR A 34 24.38 -66.58 5.80
C THR A 34 23.33 -66.78 4.66
N THR A 35 23.45 -66.53 3.34
CA THR A 35 24.26 -65.73 2.34
C THR A 35 23.33 -65.66 1.06
N CYS A 36 23.59 -65.15 -0.15
CA CYS A 36 24.73 -64.69 -1.00
C CYS A 36 24.33 -63.36 -1.71
N GLU A 37 25.15 -62.55 -2.40
CA GLU A 37 26.45 -62.63 -3.12
C GLU A 37 26.39 -63.02 -4.62
N PRO A 38 27.23 -62.43 -5.50
CA PRO A 38 28.18 -61.29 -5.35
C PRO A 38 27.67 -59.99 -6.05
N GLY A 39 28.34 -58.83 -6.12
CA GLY A 39 29.72 -58.42 -5.76
C GLY A 39 30.67 -58.34 -6.99
N PRO A 40 31.73 -57.49 -7.04
CA PRO A 40 32.13 -56.29 -6.26
C PRO A 40 31.99 -55.00 -7.15
N SER A 41 32.76 -53.89 -7.17
CA SER A 41 33.98 -53.36 -6.47
C SER A 41 34.15 -51.82 -6.63
N SER A 42 34.68 -51.15 -5.58
CA SER A 42 35.73 -50.07 -5.51
C SER A 42 35.99 -49.06 -6.69
N THR A 43 36.41 -47.79 -6.50
CA THR A 43 36.72 -46.96 -5.29
C THR A 43 36.91 -45.45 -5.64
N ALA A 44 36.80 -44.58 -4.61
CA ALA A 44 37.47 -43.28 -4.45
C ALA A 44 37.00 -42.00 -5.21
N ARG A 45 37.34 -40.86 -4.60
CA ARG A 45 37.22 -39.43 -5.01
C ARG A 45 38.50 -38.71 -4.49
N PRO A 46 39.00 -37.59 -5.06
CA PRO A 46 38.23 -36.34 -5.21
C PRO A 46 38.48 -35.47 -6.48
N ASN A 47 37.68 -34.41 -6.58
CA ASN A 47 37.72 -33.17 -7.38
C ASN A 47 38.91 -32.90 -8.35
N VAL A 48 38.61 -32.42 -9.58
CA VAL A 48 38.72 -30.99 -9.99
C VAL A 48 38.19 -30.74 -11.43
N VAL A 49 37.40 -29.65 -11.58
CA VAL A 49 37.07 -28.79 -12.75
C VAL A 49 37.40 -29.20 -14.21
N GLY A 50 36.42 -29.04 -15.12
CA GLY A 50 36.67 -28.46 -16.47
C GLY A 50 36.10 -29.17 -17.72
N ALA A 51 34.98 -28.69 -18.26
CA ALA A 51 34.50 -29.00 -19.63
C ALA A 51 35.14 -28.03 -20.65
N ARG A 52 35.45 -28.37 -21.93
CA ARG A 52 34.55 -28.64 -23.09
C ARG A 52 33.44 -27.60 -23.27
N GLY A 53 33.17 -27.03 -24.45
CA GLY A 53 33.77 -27.19 -25.80
C GLY A 53 32.72 -26.93 -26.91
N THR A 54 33.13 -26.86 -28.19
CA THR A 54 32.28 -26.76 -29.43
C THR A 54 31.47 -25.43 -29.59
N ALA A 55 31.36 -24.71 -30.73
CA ALA A 55 31.64 -24.90 -32.18
C ALA A 55 30.62 -25.80 -32.94
N ASP A 56 30.10 -25.49 -34.14
CA ASP A 56 30.32 -24.35 -35.07
C ASP A 56 29.18 -24.24 -36.13
N HIS A 57 29.26 -23.24 -37.04
CA HIS A 57 28.59 -23.14 -38.37
C HIS A 57 27.04 -22.98 -38.49
N PRO A 58 26.49 -22.55 -39.67
CA PRO A 58 26.84 -21.38 -40.50
C PRO A 58 25.60 -20.61 -41.09
N SER A 59 25.84 -19.67 -42.03
CA SER A 59 24.87 -18.82 -42.75
C SER A 59 24.70 -19.15 -44.24
N ASP A 60 23.65 -18.61 -44.90
CA ASP A 60 23.56 -18.10 -46.31
C ASP A 60 22.08 -17.94 -46.75
N ALA A 61 21.64 -17.17 -47.76
CA ALA A 61 22.17 -16.02 -48.53
C ALA A 61 21.02 -15.37 -49.39
N SER A 62 21.33 -14.38 -50.25
CA SER A 62 20.48 -13.70 -51.28
C SER A 62 19.40 -12.69 -50.78
N ASP A 63 18.99 -11.64 -51.52
CA ASP A 63 19.31 -11.21 -52.91
C ASP A 63 19.25 -9.67 -53.16
N LEU A 64 19.55 -9.22 -54.39
CA LEU A 64 19.60 -7.82 -54.90
C LEU A 64 18.22 -7.34 -55.47
N ASP A 65 17.96 -6.18 -56.12
CA ASP A 65 18.74 -5.07 -56.74
C ASP A 65 17.91 -3.74 -56.72
N THR A 66 18.18 -2.78 -57.62
CA THR A 66 17.94 -1.33 -57.51
C THR A 66 17.02 -0.71 -58.60
N LYS A 67 16.29 0.39 -58.28
CA LYS A 67 16.33 1.71 -59.01
C LYS A 67 15.17 2.71 -58.76
N ARG A 68 15.53 3.91 -58.26
CA ARG A 68 15.34 5.26 -58.89
C ARG A 68 13.93 5.70 -59.36
N HIS A 69 13.35 6.74 -58.73
CA HIS A 69 13.03 8.05 -59.37
C HIS A 69 12.49 9.15 -58.41
N ASP A 70 12.82 10.41 -58.72
CA ASP A 70 12.35 11.70 -58.13
C ASP A 70 11.14 12.28 -58.93
N PRO A 71 10.41 13.36 -58.52
CA PRO A 71 10.51 14.20 -57.31
C PRO A 71 9.16 14.67 -56.66
N LYS A 72 9.26 15.62 -55.69
CA LYS A 72 8.27 16.64 -55.21
C LYS A 72 7.57 16.47 -53.85
N ASN A 73 8.29 16.93 -52.81
CA ASN A 73 7.85 17.94 -51.82
C ASN A 73 6.35 18.09 -51.44
N THR A 74 5.99 17.60 -50.25
CA THR A 74 5.17 18.36 -49.28
C THR A 74 5.63 18.03 -47.86
N LYS A 75 6.08 19.02 -47.08
CA LYS A 75 6.55 18.82 -45.70
C LYS A 75 5.41 18.88 -44.68
N ILE A 76 5.29 17.85 -43.86
CA ILE A 76 4.80 17.92 -42.48
C ILE A 76 5.90 17.25 -41.64
N HIS A 77 6.51 17.97 -40.70
CA HIS A 77 7.55 17.42 -39.82
C HIS A 77 6.96 16.98 -38.48
N SER A 78 7.44 15.84 -38.00
CA SER A 78 7.16 15.32 -36.66
C SER A 78 8.39 14.57 -36.16
N ASP A 79 9.22 15.26 -35.39
CA ASP A 79 10.44 14.75 -34.76
C ASP A 79 10.40 15.21 -33.28
N SER A 80 10.70 14.46 -32.22
CA SER A 80 11.28 13.11 -32.05
C SER A 80 12.78 12.93 -32.36
N GLU A 81 13.61 13.81 -31.83
CA GLU A 81 15.04 13.52 -31.62
C GLU A 81 15.30 12.98 -30.19
N TRP A 82 16.03 11.87 -30.12
CA TRP A 82 16.76 11.45 -28.92
C TRP A 82 18.19 11.95 -29.04
N LEU A 83 18.71 12.62 -28.01
CA LEU A 83 20.13 12.97 -27.96
C LEU A 83 20.93 11.80 -27.38
N GLU A 84 21.57 11.04 -28.26
CA GLU A 84 22.72 10.22 -27.90
C GLU A 84 23.92 11.14 -27.60
N LEU A 85 24.70 10.79 -26.58
CA LEU A 85 25.93 11.47 -26.20
C LEU A 85 27.04 10.43 -26.13
N ASP A 86 27.91 10.43 -27.14
CA ASP A 86 29.14 9.66 -27.09
C ASP A 86 30.30 10.44 -27.74
N ASN A 87 31.52 10.20 -27.25
CA ASN A 87 32.74 11.01 -27.42
C ASN A 87 32.81 12.31 -26.57
N MET A 88 33.39 12.20 -25.37
CA MET A 88 34.21 13.27 -24.77
C MET A 88 35.52 12.69 -24.23
N ASP A 89 36.63 13.39 -24.47
CA ASP A 89 37.97 13.04 -23.97
C ASP A 89 38.03 13.27 -22.44
N PRO A 90 38.53 12.32 -21.63
CA PRO A 90 38.66 12.48 -20.19
C PRO A 90 39.55 13.63 -19.69
N ASN A 91 40.35 14.29 -20.53
CA ASN A 91 41.40 15.22 -20.10
C ASN A 91 41.18 16.72 -20.37
N ASP A 92 40.10 17.17 -21.02
CA ASP A 92 39.90 18.63 -21.26
C ASP A 92 39.28 19.37 -20.05
N LEU A 93 40.11 20.17 -19.39
CA LEU A 93 39.74 21.01 -18.23
C LEU A 93 39.28 22.42 -18.63
N ARG A 94 38.41 22.55 -19.64
CA ARG A 94 37.88 23.84 -20.12
C ARG A 94 36.35 23.92 -20.02
N ARG A 95 35.85 24.93 -19.30
CA ARG A 95 34.42 25.23 -19.20
C ARG A 95 33.91 25.88 -20.51
N PRO A 96 32.74 25.48 -21.04
CA PRO A 96 32.11 26.18 -22.16
C PRO A 96 31.77 27.64 -21.83
N HIS A 97 31.89 28.52 -22.81
CA HIS A 97 31.39 29.90 -22.74
C HIS A 97 29.88 29.94 -23.03
N TYR A 98 29.13 30.70 -22.23
CA TYR A 98 27.74 31.02 -22.56
C TYR A 98 27.68 32.05 -23.69
N HIS A 99 27.07 31.70 -24.82
CA HIS A 99 26.73 32.65 -25.86
C HIS A 99 25.63 33.62 -25.38
N ARG A 100 25.89 34.91 -25.54
CA ARG A 100 24.92 35.99 -25.31
C ARG A 100 24.37 36.44 -26.66
N HIS A 101 23.07 36.23 -26.91
CA HIS A 101 22.44 36.81 -28.09
C HIS A 101 22.44 38.34 -28.01
N GLY A 102 22.73 38.98 -29.14
CA GLY A 102 22.53 40.41 -29.35
C GLY A 102 21.11 40.75 -29.80
N ASP A 103 20.89 42.04 -30.01
CA ASP A 103 19.69 42.68 -30.58
C ASP A 103 18.36 42.50 -29.82
N GLY A 104 17.97 43.58 -29.13
CA GLY A 104 16.69 43.72 -28.45
C GLY A 104 16.55 45.11 -27.83
N LYS A 105 15.98 46.07 -28.56
CA LYS A 105 15.69 47.41 -28.03
C LYS A 105 14.39 47.40 -27.21
N SER A 106 14.53 47.46 -25.89
CA SER A 106 13.48 47.82 -24.94
C SER A 106 14.15 48.36 -23.68
N GLY A 107 13.63 49.36 -22.97
CA GLY A 107 12.44 50.18 -23.16
C GLY A 107 12.29 51.03 -21.89
N THR A 108 12.19 52.35 -22.01
CA THR A 108 12.30 53.25 -20.85
C THR A 108 11.11 53.12 -19.90
N PRO A 109 11.31 52.88 -18.59
CA PRO A 109 10.23 52.89 -17.62
C PRO A 109 9.79 54.33 -17.34
N LEU A 110 8.62 54.69 -17.85
CA LEU A 110 7.91 55.94 -17.52
C LEU A 110 6.56 55.59 -16.89
N LEU A 111 6.46 55.72 -15.56
CA LEU A 111 5.60 56.78 -15.02
C LEU A 111 6.00 57.13 -13.59
N TYR A 112 6.06 58.44 -13.35
CA TYR A 112 6.18 59.07 -12.04
C TYR A 112 4.77 59.30 -11.48
N LYS A 113 4.59 59.20 -10.16
CA LYS A 113 3.38 59.65 -9.49
C LYS A 113 3.75 60.25 -8.13
N GLU A 114 3.33 61.49 -7.94
CA GLU A 114 3.54 62.28 -6.71
C GLU A 114 2.26 62.28 -5.86
N ASP A 115 2.32 62.98 -4.72
CA ASP A 115 1.22 63.31 -3.81
C ASP A 115 0.51 62.17 -3.05
N ASP A 116 0.88 62.00 -1.78
CA ASP A 116 -0.07 62.05 -0.63
C ASP A 116 0.69 62.42 0.67
N PRO A 117 0.24 63.41 1.49
CA PRO A 117 0.99 63.89 2.65
C PRO A 117 0.60 63.28 4.00
N GLU A 118 1.38 63.61 5.04
CA GLU A 118 1.10 63.39 6.48
C GLU A 118 0.91 61.95 7.01
N ARG A 119 2.01 61.36 7.53
CA ARG A 119 2.03 60.90 8.94
C ARG A 119 3.45 60.80 9.49
N GLY A 120 3.81 61.74 10.37
CA GLY A 120 5.16 61.84 10.93
C GLY A 120 5.42 60.95 12.15
N ARG A 121 6.71 60.77 12.47
CA ARG A 121 7.18 60.39 13.81
C ARG A 121 8.54 61.02 14.09
N ALA A 122 8.67 61.72 15.21
CA ALA A 122 9.88 62.48 15.55
C ALA A 122 10.99 61.61 16.18
N GLY A 123 12.25 62.03 16.01
CA GLY A 123 13.43 61.50 16.69
C GLY A 123 14.51 62.59 16.76
N TYR A 124 15.08 62.83 17.94
CA TYR A 124 15.97 63.97 18.21
C TYR A 124 17.39 63.80 17.63
N PRO A 125 18.05 64.89 17.19
CA PRO A 125 19.48 64.93 16.95
C PRO A 125 20.28 65.35 18.20
N PRO A 126 21.53 64.88 18.39
CA PRO A 126 22.51 65.55 19.25
C PRO A 126 23.13 66.78 18.54
N PRO A 127 23.66 67.77 19.29
CA PRO A 127 24.09 69.06 18.71
C PRO A 127 25.53 69.08 18.16
N ASN A 128 25.82 70.13 17.39
CA ASN A 128 27.19 70.55 17.04
C ASN A 128 28.06 70.75 18.29
N ASP A 129 29.35 70.45 18.15
CA ASP A 129 30.40 71.35 18.67
C ASP A 129 31.12 71.98 17.48
N GLY A 130 31.72 73.16 17.64
CA GLY A 130 32.17 73.97 16.52
C GLY A 130 33.48 74.70 16.78
N SER A 131 34.36 74.70 15.78
CA SER A 131 35.54 75.57 15.73
C SER A 131 35.62 76.29 14.37
N LYS A 132 36.18 77.50 14.39
CA LYS A 132 36.26 78.39 13.22
C LYS A 132 37.67 78.39 12.63
N GLY A 133 37.76 78.36 11.31
CA GLY A 133 38.86 78.92 10.54
C GLY A 133 39.30 78.06 9.35
N SER A 134 39.90 78.62 8.30
CA SER A 134 39.97 80.04 7.89
C SER A 134 40.77 80.17 6.57
N ARG A 135 40.19 80.84 5.56
CA ARG A 135 40.89 81.39 4.36
C ARG A 135 41.45 80.33 3.37
N GLU A 136 41.21 80.49 2.06
CA GLU A 136 42.13 81.03 1.02
C GLU A 136 43.38 80.14 0.80
N SER A 137 43.79 79.74 -0.42
CA SER A 137 43.24 79.91 -1.79
C SER A 137 43.93 78.93 -2.78
N SER A 138 43.58 78.95 -4.08
CA SER A 138 44.42 78.72 -5.29
C SER A 138 45.61 77.71 -5.28
N GLU A 139 45.84 76.84 -6.26
CA GLU A 139 45.28 76.64 -7.62
C GLU A 139 45.68 75.22 -8.13
N ASP A 140 45.03 74.77 -9.22
CA ASP A 140 45.31 73.63 -10.12
C ASP A 140 46.38 72.56 -9.79
N ASP A 141 45.93 71.30 -9.69
CA ASP A 141 46.73 70.12 -10.09
C ASP A 141 45.82 68.96 -10.57
N LEU A 142 46.25 68.20 -11.58
CA LEU A 142 45.49 67.11 -12.23
C LEU A 142 46.39 65.90 -12.55
N PRO A 143 45.86 64.66 -12.69
CA PRO A 143 44.59 64.11 -12.20
C PRO A 143 44.79 62.79 -11.42
N TYR A 144 43.94 62.51 -10.42
CA TYR A 144 43.92 61.20 -9.76
C TYR A 144 42.48 60.68 -9.59
N HIS A 145 42.19 59.50 -10.15
CA HIS A 145 40.90 58.82 -9.97
C HIS A 145 40.90 58.00 -8.66
N PRO A 146 40.09 58.35 -7.65
CA PRO A 146 39.76 57.41 -6.58
C PRO A 146 38.89 56.31 -7.19
N ARG A 147 39.24 55.04 -6.95
CA ARG A 147 38.35 53.91 -7.30
C ARG A 147 37.08 54.00 -6.46
N GLU A 148 35.94 54.29 -7.08
CA GLU A 148 34.65 54.00 -6.45
C GLU A 148 34.58 52.50 -6.18
N SER A 149 34.53 52.13 -4.90
CA SER A 149 34.35 50.75 -4.46
C SER A 149 32.91 50.35 -4.75
N MET A 150 32.67 49.82 -5.95
CA MET A 150 31.36 49.41 -6.44
C MET A 150 30.74 48.37 -5.48
N GLY A 151 29.90 48.84 -4.57
CA GLY A 151 29.29 48.05 -3.51
C GLY A 151 28.34 47.03 -4.13
N ARG A 152 28.81 45.78 -4.26
CA ARG A 152 27.99 44.68 -4.77
C ARG A 152 26.71 44.60 -3.93
N PRO A 153 25.50 44.71 -4.50
CA PRO A 153 24.28 44.51 -3.74
C PRO A 153 24.27 43.07 -3.23
N SER A 154 24.37 42.92 -1.92
CA SER A 154 24.28 41.62 -1.27
C SER A 154 22.83 41.14 -1.39
N LEU A 155 22.58 40.32 -2.41
CA LEU A 155 21.33 39.57 -2.55
C LEU A 155 21.25 38.52 -1.44
N SER A 156 21.02 39.00 -0.21
CA SER A 156 20.57 38.22 0.92
C SER A 156 19.20 37.66 0.55
N ARG A 157 19.22 36.46 -0.04
CA ARG A 157 18.03 35.68 -0.34
C ARG A 157 17.48 35.18 0.98
N ARG A 158 16.90 36.11 1.75
CA ARG A 158 16.40 35.91 3.12
C ARG A 158 15.25 34.94 3.07
N SER A 159 15.59 33.65 3.07
CA SER A 159 14.66 32.56 3.31
C SER A 159 13.88 32.91 4.56
N THR A 160 12.57 33.12 4.41
CA THR A 160 11.64 33.28 5.53
C THR A 160 11.37 31.91 6.14
N MET A 161 12.45 31.25 6.58
CA MET A 161 12.45 30.03 7.40
C MET A 161 11.88 30.41 8.77
N ARG A 162 10.57 30.62 8.80
CA ARG A 162 9.79 31.05 9.96
C ARG A 162 9.62 29.84 10.87
N SER A 163 10.73 29.44 11.51
CA SER A 163 10.83 28.31 12.43
C SER A 163 9.61 28.26 13.34
N ARG A 164 8.68 27.34 13.03
CA ARG A 164 7.44 27.22 13.77
C ARG A 164 7.74 26.89 15.22
N SER A 165 7.02 27.50 16.16
CA SER A 165 7.19 27.14 17.56
C SER A 165 6.80 25.67 17.75
N PRO A 166 7.47 24.91 18.64
CA PRO A 166 7.16 23.50 18.84
C PRO A 166 5.67 23.22 19.15
N GLN A 167 4.99 24.19 19.77
CA GLN A 167 3.54 24.16 19.99
C GLN A 167 2.74 24.19 18.69
N THR A 168 3.07 25.08 17.75
CA THR A 168 2.42 25.12 16.42
C THR A 168 2.74 23.89 15.57
N ALA A 169 3.95 23.34 15.70
CA ALA A 169 4.34 22.10 15.03
C ALA A 169 3.54 20.89 15.56
N ALA A 170 3.43 20.74 16.88
CA ALA A 170 2.62 19.70 17.52
C ALA A 170 1.12 19.83 17.18
N ALA A 171 0.57 21.05 17.13
CA ALA A 171 -0.82 21.28 16.75
C ALA A 171 -1.12 20.84 15.30
N VAL A 172 -0.18 21.05 14.37
CA VAL A 172 -0.29 20.57 12.98
C VAL A 172 -0.19 19.04 12.91
N ALA A 173 0.67 18.42 13.73
CA ALA A 173 0.74 16.96 13.84
C ALA A 173 -0.58 16.35 14.38
N GLU A 174 -1.20 16.99 15.39
CA GLU A 174 -2.48 16.55 15.95
C GLU A 174 -3.64 16.70 14.95
N ASP A 175 -3.72 17.82 14.21
CA ASP A 175 -4.71 18.02 13.14
C ASP A 175 -4.53 17.02 11.98
N SER A 176 -3.29 16.77 11.56
CA SER A 176 -3.02 15.78 10.51
C SER A 176 -3.41 14.35 10.94
N THR A 177 -3.21 14.02 12.22
CA THR A 177 -3.62 12.75 12.83
C THR A 177 -5.14 12.64 12.90
N LYS A 178 -5.85 13.70 13.35
CA LYS A 178 -7.33 13.74 13.34
C LYS A 178 -7.88 13.50 11.94
N LYS A 179 -7.38 14.23 10.93
CA LYS A 179 -7.78 14.06 9.52
C LYS A 179 -7.51 12.65 9.00
N ARG A 180 -6.35 12.06 9.34
CA ARG A 180 -6.00 10.67 9.00
C ARG A 180 -7.03 9.67 9.56
N TYR A 181 -7.47 9.84 10.80
CA TYR A 181 -8.53 9.01 11.42
C TYR A 181 -9.93 9.30 10.88
N THR A 182 -10.29 10.56 10.61
CA THR A 182 -11.60 10.91 10.01
C THR A 182 -11.76 10.27 8.62
N TYR A 183 -10.73 10.34 7.77
CA TYR A 183 -10.75 9.67 6.47
C TYR A 183 -10.73 8.14 6.61
N ALA A 184 -9.93 7.58 7.53
CA ALA A 184 -9.93 6.14 7.79
C ALA A 184 -11.33 5.64 8.21
N GLY A 185 -12.00 6.31 9.16
CA GLY A 185 -13.36 5.95 9.58
C GLY A 185 -14.41 6.08 8.46
N PHE A 186 -14.31 7.11 7.63
CA PHE A 186 -15.17 7.29 6.45
C PHE A 186 -15.00 6.16 5.42
N PHE A 187 -13.76 5.83 5.06
CA PHE A 187 -13.48 4.73 4.13
C PHE A 187 -13.76 3.35 4.75
N LEU A 188 -13.63 3.19 6.06
CA LEU A 188 -14.06 1.98 6.78
C LEU A 188 -15.58 1.76 6.62
N ILE A 189 -16.41 2.78 6.89
CA ILE A 189 -17.87 2.68 6.72
C ILE A 189 -18.24 2.33 5.27
N ILE A 190 -17.63 2.99 4.28
CA ILE A 190 -17.85 2.68 2.86
C ILE A 190 -17.41 1.24 2.55
N SER A 191 -16.26 0.80 3.08
CA SER A 191 -15.76 -0.55 2.84
C SER A 191 -16.69 -1.64 3.38
N LEU A 192 -17.26 -1.46 4.58
CA LEU A 192 -18.17 -2.44 5.20
C LEU A 192 -19.51 -2.54 4.45
N ILE A 193 -20.07 -1.40 4.04
CA ILE A 193 -21.31 -1.35 3.23
C ILE A 193 -21.06 -1.98 1.86
N ALA A 194 -19.98 -1.59 1.17
CA ALA A 194 -19.65 -2.11 -0.16
C ALA A 194 -19.30 -3.61 -0.14
N PHE A 195 -18.65 -4.10 0.92
CA PHE A 195 -18.34 -5.52 1.10
C PHE A 195 -19.63 -6.32 1.34
N CYS A 196 -20.52 -5.87 2.24
CA CYS A 196 -21.81 -6.53 2.45
C CYS A 196 -22.68 -6.56 1.17
N VAL A 197 -22.78 -5.45 0.43
CA VAL A 197 -23.49 -5.44 -0.86
C VAL A 197 -22.81 -6.37 -1.88
N GLN A 198 -21.48 -6.50 -1.85
CA GLN A 198 -20.75 -7.45 -2.69
C GLN A 198 -21.01 -8.91 -2.28
N THR A 199 -21.06 -9.26 -0.99
CA THR A 199 -21.33 -10.62 -0.52
C THR A 199 -22.74 -11.07 -0.89
N GLU A 200 -23.76 -10.26 -0.58
CA GLU A 200 -25.16 -10.60 -0.88
C GLU A 200 -25.39 -10.83 -2.37
N LEU A 201 -24.90 -9.91 -3.22
CA LEU A 201 -25.02 -10.06 -4.66
C LEU A 201 -24.22 -11.26 -5.18
N SER A 202 -23.04 -11.52 -4.64
CA SER A 202 -22.22 -12.66 -5.08
C SER A 202 -22.84 -14.00 -4.68
N ALA A 203 -23.48 -14.09 -3.51
CA ALA A 203 -24.25 -15.26 -3.08
C ALA A 203 -25.45 -15.49 -4.01
N TYR A 204 -26.26 -14.45 -4.25
CA TYR A 204 -27.42 -14.53 -5.15
C TYR A 204 -27.07 -14.93 -6.59
N ILE A 205 -25.95 -14.42 -7.11
CA ILE A 205 -25.45 -14.77 -8.47
C ILE A 205 -25.02 -16.24 -8.57
N GLN A 206 -24.42 -16.80 -7.51
CA GLN A 206 -23.90 -18.17 -7.51
C GLN A 206 -24.97 -19.20 -7.15
N HIS A 207 -25.80 -18.94 -6.13
CA HIS A 207 -26.80 -19.89 -5.63
C HIS A 207 -28.13 -19.81 -6.39
N ASP A 208 -28.78 -18.64 -6.44
CA ASP A 208 -30.11 -18.49 -7.06
C ASP A 208 -30.07 -18.41 -8.59
N LEU A 209 -29.02 -17.80 -9.15
CA LEU A 209 -28.86 -17.64 -10.60
C LEU A 209 -27.90 -18.67 -11.24
N GLY A 210 -27.26 -19.52 -10.43
CA GLY A 210 -26.44 -20.65 -10.89
C GLY A 210 -25.19 -20.28 -11.70
N TRP A 211 -24.68 -19.05 -11.61
CA TRP A 211 -23.48 -18.62 -12.34
C TRP A 211 -22.21 -18.84 -11.51
N ASP A 212 -21.83 -20.12 -11.41
CA ASP A 212 -20.74 -20.69 -10.61
C ASP A 212 -19.30 -20.46 -11.14
N LYS A 213 -19.09 -19.41 -11.94
CA LYS A 213 -17.83 -19.21 -12.69
C LYS A 213 -16.73 -18.56 -11.83
N ALA A 214 -16.16 -19.38 -10.95
CA ALA A 214 -15.11 -19.06 -9.98
C ALA A 214 -13.97 -18.17 -10.51
N TYR A 215 -13.27 -18.59 -11.58
CA TYR A 215 -12.14 -17.86 -12.13
C TYR A 215 -12.60 -16.59 -12.85
N CYS A 216 -13.69 -16.66 -13.60
CA CYS A 216 -14.28 -15.52 -14.30
C CYS A 216 -14.72 -14.41 -13.32
N MET A 217 -15.36 -14.80 -12.21
CA MET A 217 -15.75 -13.87 -11.15
C MET A 217 -14.53 -13.27 -10.44
N MET A 218 -13.47 -14.05 -10.14
CA MET A 218 -12.20 -13.51 -9.64
C MET A 218 -11.58 -12.51 -10.63
N TYR A 219 -11.58 -12.85 -11.92
CA TYR A 219 -10.99 -12.01 -12.97
C TYR A 219 -11.72 -10.68 -13.12
N PHE A 220 -13.07 -10.68 -13.11
CA PHE A 220 -13.84 -9.44 -13.15
C PHE A 220 -13.71 -8.62 -11.86
N THR A 221 -13.81 -9.25 -10.68
CA THR A 221 -13.76 -8.56 -9.38
C THR A 221 -12.39 -7.96 -9.07
N HIS A 222 -11.28 -8.62 -9.42
CA HIS A 222 -9.92 -8.05 -9.30
C HIS A 222 -9.60 -7.12 -10.48
N GLY A 223 -10.08 -7.41 -11.69
CA GLY A 223 -9.86 -6.59 -12.87
C GLY A 223 -10.50 -5.21 -12.78
N SER A 224 -11.67 -5.11 -12.15
CA SER A 224 -12.39 -3.84 -11.96
C SER A 224 -11.62 -2.81 -11.13
N TRP A 225 -10.60 -3.21 -10.37
CA TRP A 225 -9.74 -2.27 -9.63
C TRP A 225 -9.04 -1.26 -10.56
N VAL A 226 -8.96 -1.53 -11.86
CA VAL A 226 -8.51 -0.59 -12.90
C VAL A 226 -9.30 0.72 -12.93
N VAL A 227 -10.56 0.74 -12.43
CA VAL A 227 -11.40 1.95 -12.41
C VAL A 227 -11.15 2.86 -11.20
N LEU A 228 -10.46 2.40 -10.15
CA LEU A 228 -10.23 3.16 -8.91
C LEU A 228 -9.57 4.51 -9.17
N TRP A 229 -8.48 4.53 -9.93
CA TRP A 229 -7.73 5.74 -10.26
C TRP A 229 -8.47 6.65 -11.26
N PRO A 230 -9.07 6.15 -12.36
CA PRO A 230 -9.97 6.96 -13.20
C PRO A 230 -11.13 7.62 -12.43
N VAL A 231 -11.81 6.88 -11.56
CA VAL A 231 -12.93 7.42 -10.75
C VAL A 231 -12.42 8.46 -9.75
N GLN A 232 -11.31 8.20 -9.07
CA GLN A 232 -10.71 9.20 -8.17
C GLN A 232 -10.22 10.45 -8.91
N LEU A 233 -9.64 10.29 -10.11
CA LEU A 233 -9.22 11.40 -10.97
C LEU A 233 -10.42 12.25 -11.42
N LEU A 234 -11.55 11.60 -11.73
CA LEU A 234 -12.81 12.26 -12.05
C LEU A 234 -13.35 13.06 -10.85
N ILE A 235 -13.36 12.47 -9.65
CA ILE A 235 -13.76 13.15 -8.40
C ILE A 235 -12.87 14.37 -8.12
N LEU A 236 -11.54 14.21 -8.20
CA LEU A 236 -10.58 15.31 -8.02
C LEU A 236 -10.75 16.41 -9.08
N ARG A 237 -11.12 16.05 -10.32
CA ARG A 237 -11.41 17.01 -11.39
C ARG A 237 -12.74 17.74 -11.17
N PHE A 238 -13.75 17.09 -10.60
CA PHE A 238 -15.01 17.74 -10.22
C PHE A 238 -14.89 18.62 -8.97
N GLN A 239 -13.97 18.31 -8.06
CA GLN A 239 -13.61 19.18 -6.93
C GLN A 239 -12.77 20.38 -7.37
N LYS A 240 -11.93 20.24 -8.40
CA LYS A 240 -11.04 21.29 -8.91
C LYS A 240 -11.41 21.66 -10.35
N ARG A 241 -12.66 22.12 -10.55
CA ARG A 241 -13.23 22.48 -11.87
C ARG A 241 -12.55 23.70 -12.49
N ASP A 242 -12.19 24.64 -11.65
CA ASP A 242 -11.73 26.00 -11.99
C ASP A 242 -10.24 26.00 -12.41
N VAL A 243 -9.50 24.96 -12.03
CA VAL A 243 -8.11 24.75 -12.46
C VAL A 243 -8.10 24.22 -13.91
N PRO A 244 -7.40 24.88 -14.86
CA PRO A 244 -7.28 24.38 -16.24
C PRO A 244 -6.67 22.97 -16.31
N TRP A 245 -7.22 22.13 -17.19
CA TRP A 245 -6.82 20.71 -17.31
C TRP A 245 -5.30 20.48 -17.43
N PRO A 246 -4.51 21.23 -18.24
CA PRO A 246 -3.07 21.04 -18.31
C PRO A 246 -2.34 21.29 -16.97
N VAL A 247 -2.82 22.24 -16.18
CA VAL A 247 -2.27 22.58 -14.85
C VAL A 247 -2.64 21.51 -13.83
N PHE A 248 -3.91 21.11 -13.80
CA PHE A 248 -4.40 20.00 -12.97
C PHE A 248 -3.64 18.69 -13.26
N TRP A 249 -3.50 18.32 -14.53
CA TRP A 249 -2.81 17.10 -14.96
C TRP A 249 -1.30 17.14 -14.68
N LYS A 250 -0.66 18.30 -14.81
CA LYS A 250 0.76 18.49 -14.43
C LYS A 250 0.94 18.34 -12.91
N ARG A 251 0.06 18.96 -12.10
CA ARG A 251 0.06 18.83 -10.63
C ARG A 251 -0.16 17.37 -10.19
N HIS A 252 -1.18 16.69 -10.72
CA HIS A 252 -1.48 15.28 -10.41
C HIS A 252 -0.32 14.33 -10.75
N LYS A 253 0.23 14.41 -11.97
CA LYS A 253 1.40 13.59 -12.35
C LYS A 253 2.62 13.85 -11.49
N GLN A 254 2.86 15.10 -11.08
CA GLN A 254 3.97 15.43 -10.17
C GLN A 254 3.73 14.90 -8.75
N GLN A 255 2.48 14.91 -8.26
CA GLN A 255 2.11 14.29 -6.99
C GLN A 255 2.35 12.77 -7.04
N LEU A 256 1.84 12.07 -8.05
CA LEU A 256 2.07 10.63 -8.21
C LEU A 256 3.56 10.29 -8.33
N ARG A 257 4.32 11.05 -9.13
CA ARG A 257 5.77 10.86 -9.28
C ARG A 257 6.52 11.08 -7.97
N THR A 258 6.19 12.13 -7.20
CA THR A 258 6.87 12.39 -5.92
C THR A 258 6.54 11.32 -4.89
N THR A 259 5.27 10.94 -4.74
CA THR A 259 4.86 9.86 -3.82
C THR A 259 5.47 8.51 -4.22
N ALA A 260 5.55 8.17 -5.52
CA ALA A 260 6.22 6.97 -6.00
C ALA A 260 7.72 6.91 -5.58
N ILE A 261 8.40 8.07 -5.57
CA ILE A 261 9.80 8.14 -5.11
C ILE A 261 9.90 8.04 -3.58
N MET A 262 8.95 8.63 -2.82
CA MET A 262 8.89 8.43 -1.35
C MET A 262 8.79 6.95 -1.00
N ILE A 263 7.97 6.19 -1.73
CA ILE A 263 7.74 4.76 -1.50
C ILE A 263 8.98 3.94 -1.87
N GLU A 264 9.56 4.17 -3.06
CA GLU A 264 10.78 3.48 -3.52
C GLU A 264 11.95 3.67 -2.55
N LYS A 265 12.08 4.87 -1.98
CA LYS A 265 13.23 5.29 -1.16
C LYS A 265 12.96 5.30 0.36
N GLN A 266 11.72 5.08 0.77
CA GLN A 266 11.26 5.11 2.18
C GLN A 266 11.69 6.39 2.91
N THR A 267 11.55 7.55 2.26
CA THR A 267 11.90 8.88 2.79
C THR A 267 10.91 9.95 2.34
N LEU A 268 10.74 10.98 3.17
CA LEU A 268 9.93 12.17 2.85
C LEU A 268 10.73 13.21 2.04
N ASP A 269 12.07 13.20 2.09
CA ASP A 269 12.90 14.07 1.24
C ASP A 269 12.98 13.49 -0.18
N VAL A 270 12.07 13.97 -1.03
CA VAL A 270 12.05 13.73 -2.48
C VAL A 270 12.77 14.84 -3.24
N PHE A 271 13.06 15.97 -2.61
CA PHE A 271 13.54 17.18 -3.29
C PHE A 271 15.05 17.19 -3.48
N HIS A 272 15.80 16.39 -2.71
CA HIS A 272 17.23 16.22 -2.92
C HIS A 272 17.55 15.61 -4.29
N ILE A 273 18.31 16.35 -5.10
CA ILE A 273 18.58 16.05 -6.53
C ILE A 273 19.16 14.63 -6.72
N SER A 274 20.09 14.22 -5.86
CA SER A 274 20.71 12.88 -5.91
C SER A 274 19.71 11.73 -5.71
N ILE A 275 18.63 11.95 -4.96
CA ILE A 275 17.56 10.96 -4.74
C ILE A 275 16.73 10.83 -6.02
N GLN A 276 16.39 11.95 -6.68
CA GLN A 276 15.62 11.95 -7.93
C GLN A 276 16.37 11.27 -9.08
N HIS A 277 17.66 11.53 -9.25
CA HIS A 277 18.48 10.86 -10.29
C HIS A 277 18.67 9.36 -10.04
N ARG A 278 18.66 8.92 -8.77
CA ARG A 278 18.82 7.50 -8.39
C ARG A 278 17.48 6.75 -8.27
N ALA A 279 16.35 7.41 -8.47
CA ALA A 279 15.03 6.78 -8.43
C ALA A 279 14.70 6.08 -9.76
N ARG A 280 14.09 4.89 -9.68
CA ARG A 280 13.60 4.11 -10.83
C ARG A 280 12.18 3.59 -10.54
N PRO A 281 11.21 4.48 -10.23
CA PRO A 281 9.93 4.09 -9.62
C PRO A 281 9.14 3.14 -10.52
N VAL A 282 9.15 3.33 -11.84
CA VAL A 282 8.43 2.43 -12.77
C VAL A 282 8.92 0.98 -12.65
N ARG A 283 10.24 0.74 -12.55
CA ARG A 283 10.78 -0.63 -12.41
C ARG A 283 10.49 -1.22 -11.02
N TYR A 284 10.47 -0.38 -9.99
CA TYR A 284 10.06 -0.77 -8.64
C TYR A 284 8.59 -1.19 -8.61
N PHE A 285 7.69 -0.35 -9.11
CA PHE A 285 6.25 -0.61 -9.09
C PHE A 285 5.84 -1.78 -9.96
N VAL A 286 6.38 -1.94 -11.19
CA VAL A 286 6.10 -3.13 -12.00
C VAL A 286 6.47 -4.42 -11.25
N ARG A 287 7.62 -4.44 -10.54
CA ARG A 287 8.02 -5.60 -9.73
C ARG A 287 7.10 -5.84 -8.53
N PHE A 288 6.79 -4.81 -7.75
CA PHE A 288 6.01 -4.99 -6.53
C PHE A 288 4.51 -5.15 -6.79
N THR A 289 3.94 -4.53 -7.82
CA THR A 289 2.59 -4.85 -8.33
C THR A 289 2.50 -6.32 -8.72
N ALA A 290 3.46 -6.87 -9.47
CA ALA A 290 3.45 -8.28 -9.83
C ALA A 290 3.47 -9.19 -8.59
N ILE A 291 4.39 -8.95 -7.64
CA ILE A 291 4.50 -9.76 -6.40
C ILE A 291 3.22 -9.68 -5.55
N ILE A 292 2.68 -8.48 -5.32
CA ILE A 292 1.47 -8.27 -4.50
C ILE A 292 0.24 -8.85 -5.20
N THR A 293 0.10 -8.64 -6.52
CA THR A 293 -1.02 -9.20 -7.30
C THR A 293 -0.95 -10.73 -7.31
N CYS A 294 0.22 -11.35 -7.47
CA CYS A 294 0.34 -12.80 -7.37
C CYS A 294 -0.08 -13.34 -5.98
N SER A 295 0.31 -12.67 -4.88
CA SER A 295 -0.12 -13.05 -3.52
C SER A 295 -1.64 -12.97 -3.36
N LEU A 296 -2.23 -11.84 -3.79
CA LEU A 296 -3.67 -11.60 -3.77
C LEU A 296 -4.45 -12.57 -4.67
N THR A 297 -3.94 -12.87 -5.86
CA THR A 297 -4.58 -13.79 -6.82
C THR A 297 -4.58 -15.22 -6.32
N VAL A 298 -3.47 -15.72 -5.77
CA VAL A 298 -3.45 -17.08 -5.20
C VAL A 298 -4.35 -17.16 -3.95
N ALA A 299 -4.40 -16.10 -3.15
CA ALA A 299 -5.34 -16.00 -2.03
C ALA A 299 -6.82 -16.03 -2.49
N GLY A 300 -7.18 -15.23 -3.49
CA GLY A 300 -8.53 -15.18 -4.06
C GLY A 300 -8.94 -16.48 -4.74
N LEU A 301 -8.06 -17.08 -5.56
CA LEU A 301 -8.31 -18.39 -6.16
C LEU A 301 -8.48 -19.49 -5.11
N SER A 302 -7.70 -19.46 -4.02
CA SER A 302 -7.89 -20.37 -2.89
C SER A 302 -9.26 -20.20 -2.22
N TRP A 303 -9.81 -18.98 -2.17
CA TRP A 303 -11.17 -18.73 -1.69
C TRP A 303 -12.23 -19.35 -2.61
N TYR A 304 -12.22 -19.02 -3.90
CA TYR A 304 -13.20 -19.55 -4.85
C TYR A 304 -13.12 -21.08 -5.01
N ILE A 305 -11.93 -21.68 -4.96
CA ILE A 305 -11.75 -23.14 -5.00
C ILE A 305 -12.24 -23.81 -3.71
N ALA A 306 -12.05 -23.17 -2.55
CA ALA A 306 -12.50 -23.76 -1.29
C ALA A 306 -14.03 -23.69 -1.09
N VAL A 307 -14.71 -22.68 -1.67
CA VAL A 307 -16.19 -22.55 -1.62
C VAL A 307 -16.91 -23.82 -2.10
N SER A 308 -16.39 -24.52 -3.11
CA SER A 308 -16.97 -25.77 -3.61
C SER A 308 -16.43 -27.05 -2.95
N LEU A 309 -15.46 -26.92 -2.03
CA LEU A 309 -14.77 -28.06 -1.39
C LEU A 309 -14.98 -28.14 0.13
N THR A 310 -15.46 -27.09 0.80
CA THR A 310 -15.69 -27.10 2.26
C THR A 310 -16.98 -26.39 2.66
N THR A 311 -17.35 -26.46 3.94
CA THR A 311 -18.58 -25.85 4.45
C THR A 311 -18.45 -24.32 4.52
N PRO A 312 -19.56 -23.55 4.42
CA PRO A 312 -19.54 -22.10 4.62
C PRO A 312 -18.99 -21.69 6.01
N SER A 313 -19.24 -22.49 7.05
CA SER A 313 -18.68 -22.31 8.40
C SER A 313 -17.16 -22.43 8.42
N ASP A 314 -16.61 -23.51 7.85
CA ASP A 314 -15.16 -23.75 7.83
C ASP A 314 -14.45 -22.69 6.98
N LEU A 315 -15.01 -22.36 5.80
CA LEU A 315 -14.53 -21.29 4.92
C LEU A 315 -14.45 -19.96 5.68
N THR A 316 -15.54 -19.57 6.34
CA THR A 316 -15.64 -18.33 7.13
C THR A 316 -14.66 -18.33 8.29
N ALA A 317 -14.53 -19.44 9.03
CA ALA A 317 -13.59 -19.55 10.14
C ALA A 317 -12.13 -19.41 9.69
N ILE A 318 -11.72 -20.16 8.66
CA ILE A 318 -10.31 -20.27 8.26
C ILE A 318 -9.85 -19.05 7.45
N TYR A 319 -10.69 -18.49 6.57
CA TYR A 319 -10.34 -17.30 5.78
C TYR A 319 -10.09 -16.07 6.68
N ASN A 320 -10.90 -15.90 7.71
CA ASN A 320 -10.82 -14.77 8.64
C ASN A 320 -9.62 -14.86 9.62
N CYS A 321 -8.95 -16.01 9.71
CA CYS A 321 -7.61 -16.09 10.32
C CYS A 321 -6.55 -15.28 9.56
N SER A 322 -6.85 -14.74 8.38
CA SER A 322 -5.96 -13.82 7.65
C SER A 322 -5.61 -12.57 8.47
N ALA A 323 -6.49 -12.11 9.36
CA ALA A 323 -6.20 -11.02 10.31
C ALA A 323 -5.07 -11.38 11.32
N PHE A 324 -4.95 -12.66 11.71
CA PHE A 324 -3.80 -13.14 12.48
C PHE A 324 -2.53 -13.10 11.66
N PHE A 325 -2.57 -13.60 10.41
CA PHE A 325 -1.40 -13.61 9.53
C PHE A 325 -0.95 -12.20 9.16
N ALA A 326 -1.87 -11.25 8.96
CA ALA A 326 -1.56 -9.82 8.77
C ALA A 326 -0.79 -9.25 9.96
N TYR A 327 -1.14 -9.60 11.21
CA TYR A 327 -0.38 -9.18 12.39
C TYR A 327 0.98 -9.88 12.48
N VAL A 328 1.02 -11.21 12.30
CA VAL A 328 2.25 -12.02 12.34
C VAL A 328 3.27 -11.56 11.29
N PHE A 329 2.83 -11.16 10.10
CA PHE A 329 3.72 -10.60 9.06
C PHE A 329 4.05 -9.13 9.27
N SER A 330 3.17 -8.31 9.88
CA SER A 330 3.46 -6.88 10.16
C SER A 330 4.70 -6.73 11.05
N VAL A 331 4.85 -7.58 12.06
CA VAL A 331 5.99 -7.54 13.00
C VAL A 331 7.36 -7.64 12.29
N PRO A 332 7.71 -8.70 11.53
CA PRO A 332 9.00 -8.79 10.85
C PRO A 332 9.13 -7.85 9.64
N LEU A 333 8.04 -7.59 8.90
CA LEU A 333 8.12 -6.92 7.60
C LEU A 333 8.05 -5.39 7.69
N LEU A 334 7.20 -4.85 8.60
CA LEU A 334 7.10 -3.41 8.87
C LEU A 334 8.03 -2.98 10.02
N ARG A 335 8.39 -3.92 10.91
CA ARG A 335 9.03 -3.66 12.23
C ARG A 335 8.09 -3.00 13.24
N GLU A 336 6.80 -3.28 13.17
CA GLU A 336 5.86 -2.92 14.24
C GLU A 336 6.24 -3.65 15.54
N PRO A 337 6.24 -2.97 16.70
CA PRO A 337 6.50 -3.61 17.99
C PRO A 337 5.36 -4.57 18.36
N LEU A 338 5.71 -5.75 18.88
CA LEU A 338 4.76 -6.69 19.48
C LEU A 338 4.11 -6.04 20.71
N ARG A 339 2.89 -5.52 20.57
CA ARG A 339 2.10 -5.01 21.70
C ARG A 339 1.03 -6.03 22.10
N LEU A 340 0.96 -6.36 23.39
CA LEU A 340 0.03 -7.37 23.91
C LEU A 340 -1.45 -6.97 23.76
N ASP A 341 -1.77 -5.68 23.74
CA ASP A 341 -3.14 -5.19 23.51
C ASP A 341 -3.60 -5.45 22.06
N LYS A 342 -2.74 -5.20 21.06
CA LYS A 342 -2.97 -5.64 19.66
C LYS A 342 -3.15 -7.16 19.59
N SER A 343 -2.27 -7.94 20.22
CA SER A 343 -2.34 -9.41 20.22
C SER A 343 -3.66 -9.94 20.81
N VAL A 344 -4.08 -9.41 21.96
CA VAL A 344 -5.32 -9.83 22.64
C VAL A 344 -6.55 -9.44 21.84
N ALA A 345 -6.58 -8.24 21.23
CA ALA A 345 -7.69 -7.85 20.37
C ALA A 345 -7.85 -8.78 19.16
N VAL A 346 -6.76 -9.12 18.46
CA VAL A 346 -6.78 -10.08 17.34
C VAL A 346 -7.31 -11.46 17.78
N LEU A 347 -6.86 -11.97 18.93
CA LEU A 347 -7.35 -13.25 19.47
C LEU A 347 -8.83 -13.22 19.87
N ILE A 348 -9.33 -12.13 20.45
CA ILE A 348 -10.76 -11.95 20.77
C ILE A 348 -11.59 -11.91 19.48
N ALA A 349 -11.12 -11.23 18.43
CA ALA A 349 -11.81 -11.19 17.15
C ALA A 349 -11.94 -12.59 16.53
N ILE A 350 -10.86 -13.37 16.50
CA ILE A 350 -10.87 -14.75 16.00
C ILE A 350 -11.78 -15.65 16.85
N GLY A 351 -11.76 -15.49 18.17
CA GLY A 351 -12.72 -16.16 19.06
C GLY A 351 -14.17 -15.83 18.71
N GLY A 352 -14.46 -14.56 18.41
CA GLY A 352 -15.77 -14.12 17.94
C GLY A 352 -16.16 -14.75 16.61
N VAL A 353 -15.26 -14.78 15.62
CA VAL A 353 -15.47 -15.46 14.32
C VAL A 353 -15.79 -16.94 14.52
N LEU A 354 -15.05 -17.66 15.36
CA LEU A 354 -15.29 -19.07 15.64
C LEU A 354 -16.66 -19.31 16.31
N VAL A 355 -17.08 -18.40 17.20
CA VAL A 355 -18.41 -18.43 17.82
C VAL A 355 -19.53 -18.19 16.79
N VAL A 356 -19.37 -17.25 15.85
CA VAL A 356 -20.36 -17.06 14.77
C VAL A 356 -20.40 -18.30 13.85
N ALA A 357 -19.24 -18.79 13.41
CA ALA A 357 -19.15 -19.84 12.39
C ALA A 357 -19.64 -21.23 12.85
N TYR A 358 -19.45 -21.56 14.14
CA TYR A 358 -19.74 -22.91 14.68
C TYR A 358 -20.81 -22.93 15.79
N GLY A 359 -21.30 -21.78 16.24
CA GLY A 359 -22.21 -21.70 17.38
C GLY A 359 -23.71 -21.86 17.08
N ASP A 360 -24.13 -21.84 15.81
CA ASP A 360 -25.51 -22.15 15.42
C ASP A 360 -25.62 -23.65 15.04
N THR A 361 -26.01 -24.49 16.00
CA THR A 361 -26.04 -25.95 15.86
C THR A 361 -27.29 -26.44 15.12
N LYS A 362 -27.54 -25.90 13.93
CA LYS A 362 -28.59 -26.40 13.02
C LYS A 362 -28.11 -27.68 12.34
N GLU A 363 -28.64 -28.82 12.76
CA GLU A 363 -28.36 -30.15 12.19
C GLU A 363 -28.93 -30.28 10.76
N GLY A 364 -28.24 -29.67 9.79
CA GLY A 364 -28.68 -29.65 8.39
C GLY A 364 -27.63 -29.17 7.37
N GLY A 365 -26.36 -29.02 7.78
CA GLY A 365 -25.28 -28.68 6.85
C GLY A 365 -25.03 -29.80 5.83
N GLU A 366 -24.80 -29.43 4.57
CA GLU A 366 -24.54 -30.39 3.49
C GLU A 366 -23.37 -31.32 3.83
N SER A 367 -23.55 -32.61 3.54
CA SER A 367 -22.55 -33.65 3.83
C SER A 367 -21.42 -33.65 2.79
N VAL A 368 -20.62 -32.57 2.78
CA VAL A 368 -19.36 -32.51 2.04
C VAL A 368 -18.48 -33.68 2.46
N GLU A 369 -18.02 -34.47 1.49
CA GLU A 369 -17.17 -35.63 1.75
C GLU A 369 -15.92 -35.23 2.54
N ALA A 370 -15.57 -36.00 3.58
CA ALA A 370 -14.53 -35.64 4.53
C ALA A 370 -13.15 -35.38 3.89
N GLY A 371 -12.83 -36.09 2.79
CA GLY A 371 -11.62 -35.85 2.00
C GLY A 371 -11.63 -34.49 1.29
N ASN A 372 -12.75 -34.14 0.65
CA ASN A 372 -12.93 -32.85 -0.02
C ASN A 372 -12.93 -31.70 0.99
N ARG A 373 -13.64 -31.86 2.13
CA ARG A 373 -13.65 -30.87 3.23
C ARG A 373 -12.25 -30.60 3.77
N PHE A 374 -11.43 -31.64 3.98
CA PHE A 374 -10.03 -31.46 4.38
C PHE A 374 -9.19 -30.74 3.33
N LEU A 375 -9.35 -31.09 2.05
CA LEU A 375 -8.65 -30.43 0.94
C LEU A 375 -9.05 -28.95 0.82
N GLY A 376 -10.34 -28.62 0.87
CA GLY A 376 -10.86 -27.26 0.89
C GLY A 376 -10.31 -26.46 2.06
N ASN A 377 -10.31 -27.04 3.27
CA ASN A 377 -9.76 -26.41 4.48
C ASN A 377 -8.25 -26.14 4.38
N LEU A 378 -7.48 -27.03 3.74
CA LEU A 378 -6.06 -26.80 3.48
C LEU A 378 -5.84 -25.68 2.45
N VAL A 379 -6.63 -25.66 1.37
CA VAL A 379 -6.56 -24.64 0.32
C VAL A 379 -6.91 -23.25 0.87
N ILE A 380 -8.01 -23.10 1.60
CA ILE A 380 -8.36 -21.81 2.23
C ILE A 380 -7.39 -21.43 3.37
N GLY A 381 -6.77 -22.40 4.04
CA GLY A 381 -5.69 -22.15 4.99
C GLY A 381 -4.48 -21.46 4.33
N VAL A 382 -4.04 -21.97 3.18
CA VAL A 382 -2.99 -21.32 2.37
C VAL A 382 -3.46 -19.95 1.85
N GLY A 383 -4.70 -19.85 1.38
CA GLY A 383 -5.30 -18.59 0.96
C GLY A 383 -5.31 -17.51 2.06
N SER A 384 -5.67 -17.90 3.27
CA SER A 384 -5.72 -17.06 4.49
C SER A 384 -4.32 -16.50 4.85
N VAL A 385 -3.27 -17.33 4.77
CA VAL A 385 -1.87 -16.90 4.94
C VAL A 385 -1.47 -15.90 3.86
N LEU A 386 -1.77 -16.18 2.59
CA LEU A 386 -1.41 -15.31 1.46
C LEU A 386 -2.24 -14.01 1.42
N TYR A 387 -3.45 -14.02 1.98
CA TYR A 387 -4.27 -12.83 2.17
C TYR A 387 -3.64 -11.91 3.23
N GLY A 388 -3.33 -12.45 4.42
CA GLY A 388 -2.59 -11.70 5.45
C GLY A 388 -1.22 -11.20 4.96
N LEU A 389 -0.56 -11.92 4.04
CA LEU A 389 0.70 -11.51 3.44
C LEU A 389 0.55 -10.32 2.46
N TYR A 390 -0.46 -10.29 1.58
CA TYR A 390 -0.57 -9.19 0.59
C TYR A 390 -0.86 -7.85 1.28
N GLU A 391 -1.68 -7.79 2.33
CA GLU A 391 -1.96 -6.53 3.06
C GLU A 391 -0.68 -5.89 3.58
N VAL A 392 0.20 -6.72 4.12
CA VAL A 392 1.48 -6.33 4.72
C VAL A 392 2.51 -5.98 3.64
N LEU A 393 2.57 -6.73 2.54
CA LEU A 393 3.39 -6.38 1.37
C LEU A 393 2.94 -5.05 0.75
N TYR A 394 1.63 -4.83 0.62
CA TYR A 394 1.04 -3.58 0.14
C TYR A 394 1.41 -2.41 1.06
N LYS A 395 1.21 -2.53 2.37
CA LYS A 395 1.65 -1.50 3.34
C LYS A 395 3.15 -1.22 3.25
N ARG A 396 3.98 -2.24 3.03
CA ARG A 396 5.44 -2.12 3.00
C ARG A 396 6.01 -1.53 1.71
N TYR A 397 5.40 -1.83 0.56
CA TYR A 397 5.98 -1.56 -0.76
C TYR A 397 5.10 -0.69 -1.69
N ALA A 398 3.90 -0.31 -1.26
CA ALA A 398 2.99 0.52 -2.07
C ALA A 398 2.35 1.70 -1.31
N CYS A 399 2.33 1.70 0.02
CA CYS A 399 1.92 2.88 0.80
C CYS A 399 3.09 3.85 1.02
N PRO A 400 2.84 5.18 1.03
CA PRO A 400 3.87 6.16 1.39
C PRO A 400 4.33 6.00 2.84
N PRO A 401 5.57 6.43 3.17
CA PRO A 401 6.06 6.44 4.53
C PRO A 401 5.23 7.36 5.44
N GLU A 402 5.33 7.14 6.74
CA GLU A 402 4.65 7.93 7.77
C GLU A 402 5.11 9.41 7.72
N GLY A 403 4.28 10.31 8.25
CA GLY A 403 4.45 11.77 8.10
C GLY A 403 3.98 12.34 6.75
N CYS A 404 3.74 11.51 5.73
CA CYS A 404 3.12 11.94 4.47
C CYS A 404 1.66 12.38 4.67
N SER A 405 1.21 13.44 3.98
CA SER A 405 -0.18 13.95 4.14
C SER A 405 -1.24 12.91 3.71
N PRO A 406 -2.37 12.77 4.44
CA PRO A 406 -3.36 11.71 4.17
C PRO A 406 -3.88 11.70 2.73
N GLY A 407 -4.06 12.88 2.12
CA GLY A 407 -4.48 13.00 0.72
C GLY A 407 -3.53 12.32 -0.27
N ARG A 408 -2.21 12.37 -0.04
CA ARG A 408 -1.24 11.64 -0.86
C ARG A 408 -1.35 10.12 -0.69
N GLY A 409 -1.59 9.64 0.53
CA GLY A 409 -1.87 8.22 0.80
C GLY A 409 -3.12 7.74 0.07
N MET A 410 -4.25 8.43 0.24
CA MET A 410 -5.51 8.10 -0.42
C MET A 410 -5.42 8.09 -1.95
N ILE A 411 -4.66 9.02 -2.52
CA ILE A 411 -4.48 9.11 -3.98
C ILE A 411 -3.55 8.02 -4.51
N PHE A 412 -2.48 7.68 -3.77
CA PHE A 412 -1.58 6.62 -4.19
C PHE A 412 -2.17 5.22 -4.00
N ALA A 413 -2.96 4.99 -2.95
CA ALA A 413 -3.65 3.73 -2.70
C ALA A 413 -4.50 3.27 -3.90
N ASN A 414 -5.40 4.14 -4.37
CA ASN A 414 -6.22 3.86 -5.56
C ASN A 414 -5.41 3.82 -6.86
N THR A 415 -4.32 4.59 -6.96
CA THR A 415 -3.37 4.47 -8.09
C THR A 415 -2.76 3.08 -8.15
N PHE A 416 -2.30 2.54 -7.01
CA PHE A 416 -1.71 1.20 -6.93
C PHE A 416 -2.76 0.09 -7.10
N GLY A 417 -3.98 0.29 -6.57
CA GLY A 417 -5.12 -0.59 -6.83
C GLY A 417 -5.42 -0.73 -8.33
N SER A 418 -5.36 0.37 -9.09
CA SER A 418 -5.49 0.29 -10.56
C SER A 418 -4.27 -0.30 -11.28
N LEU A 419 -3.09 -0.34 -10.67
CA LEU A 419 -1.97 -1.16 -11.18
C LEU A 419 -2.22 -2.66 -10.97
N ILE A 420 -2.81 -3.07 -9.83
CA ILE A 420 -3.26 -4.44 -9.59
C ILE A 420 -4.33 -4.84 -10.62
N GLY A 421 -5.37 -4.01 -10.80
CA GLY A 421 -6.42 -4.27 -11.79
C GLY A 421 -5.89 -4.33 -13.22
N LEU A 422 -4.97 -3.44 -13.61
CA LEU A 422 -4.31 -3.49 -14.90
C LEU A 422 -3.46 -4.76 -15.08
N PHE A 423 -2.74 -5.20 -14.05
CA PHE A 423 -1.99 -6.46 -14.08
C PHE A 423 -2.93 -7.66 -14.25
N THR A 424 -4.05 -7.69 -13.52
CA THR A 424 -5.10 -8.72 -13.69
C THR A 424 -5.60 -8.76 -15.13
N LEU A 425 -6.04 -7.64 -15.69
CA LEU A 425 -6.58 -7.57 -17.05
C LEU A 425 -5.55 -7.87 -18.16
N THR A 426 -4.24 -7.72 -17.90
CA THR A 426 -3.17 -7.93 -18.90
C THR A 426 -2.43 -9.27 -18.77
N VAL A 427 -2.46 -9.90 -17.59
CA VAL A 427 -1.73 -11.16 -17.31
C VAL A 427 -2.69 -12.30 -16.95
N LEU A 428 -3.73 -12.04 -16.16
CA LEU A 428 -4.65 -13.06 -15.65
C LEU A 428 -5.85 -13.32 -16.57
N TRP A 429 -5.87 -12.74 -17.77
CA TRP A 429 -6.77 -13.20 -18.83
C TRP A 429 -6.27 -14.49 -19.51
N LEU A 430 -4.95 -14.75 -19.47
CA LEU A 430 -4.32 -15.88 -20.18
C LEU A 430 -4.85 -17.27 -19.75
N PRO A 431 -5.22 -17.51 -18.47
CA PRO A 431 -5.83 -18.78 -18.08
C PRO A 431 -7.27 -18.99 -18.59
N LEU A 432 -8.03 -17.94 -18.91
CA LEU A 432 -9.43 -18.06 -19.36
C LEU A 432 -9.58 -18.99 -20.59
N PRO A 433 -8.89 -18.80 -21.73
CA PRO A 433 -8.99 -19.71 -22.87
C PRO A 433 -8.42 -21.11 -22.59
N ILE A 434 -7.55 -21.26 -21.57
CA ILE A 434 -7.01 -22.57 -21.16
C ILE A 434 -8.06 -23.34 -20.36
N LEU A 435 -8.76 -22.67 -19.44
CA LEU A 435 -9.85 -23.27 -18.64
C LEU A 435 -11.05 -23.66 -19.50
N ASP A 436 -11.40 -22.85 -20.50
CA ASP A 436 -12.47 -23.15 -21.47
C ASP A 436 -12.09 -24.33 -22.36
N TRP A 437 -10.86 -24.34 -22.94
CA TRP A 437 -10.37 -25.45 -23.75
C TRP A 437 -10.28 -26.77 -22.98
N LEU A 438 -9.81 -26.74 -21.73
CA LEU A 438 -9.80 -27.90 -20.83
C LEU A 438 -11.19 -28.27 -20.28
N ASN A 439 -12.23 -27.49 -20.59
CA ASN A 439 -13.61 -27.66 -20.09
C ASN A 439 -13.69 -27.65 -18.54
N ILE A 440 -12.76 -26.97 -17.87
CA ILE A 440 -12.75 -26.78 -16.41
C ILE A 440 -13.73 -25.67 -16.02
N GLU A 441 -13.74 -24.57 -16.76
CA GLU A 441 -14.68 -23.47 -16.59
C GLU A 441 -15.03 -22.91 -17.98
N LYS A 442 -16.26 -23.18 -18.45
CA LYS A 442 -16.73 -22.68 -19.76
C LYS A 442 -17.08 -21.20 -19.68
N PHE A 443 -16.65 -20.44 -20.69
CA PHE A 443 -16.94 -19.01 -20.77
C PHE A 443 -18.35 -18.75 -21.33
N GLU A 444 -19.35 -18.91 -20.47
CA GLU A 444 -20.76 -18.68 -20.79
C GLU A 444 -21.22 -17.30 -20.30
N ILE A 445 -21.62 -16.44 -21.26
CA ILE A 445 -22.18 -15.11 -20.97
C ILE A 445 -23.59 -15.31 -20.36
N PRO A 446 -23.85 -14.85 -19.13
CA PRO A 446 -25.13 -15.07 -18.48
C PRO A 446 -26.23 -14.15 -19.02
N ALA A 447 -27.46 -14.36 -18.56
CA ALA A 447 -28.61 -13.56 -18.96
C ALA A 447 -28.39 -12.05 -18.67
N ALA A 448 -28.98 -11.19 -19.50
CA ALA A 448 -28.77 -9.74 -19.42
C ALA A 448 -29.19 -9.13 -18.06
N SER A 449 -30.13 -9.74 -17.34
CA SER A 449 -30.47 -9.42 -15.94
C SER A 449 -29.30 -9.71 -14.99
N THR A 450 -28.76 -10.93 -15.05
CA THR A 450 -27.59 -11.38 -14.29
C THR A 450 -26.36 -10.52 -14.57
N CYS A 451 -26.15 -10.08 -15.82
CA CYS A 451 -25.04 -9.18 -16.18
C CYS A 451 -25.06 -7.85 -15.41
N TRP A 452 -26.23 -7.27 -15.15
CA TRP A 452 -26.33 -6.04 -14.34
C TRP A 452 -26.05 -6.29 -12.86
N LEU A 453 -26.44 -7.46 -12.33
CA LEU A 453 -26.13 -7.85 -10.95
C LEU A 453 -24.64 -8.15 -10.77
N ILE A 454 -24.01 -8.84 -11.74
CA ILE A 454 -22.55 -9.04 -11.78
C ILE A 454 -21.84 -7.70 -11.84
N LEU A 455 -22.25 -6.77 -12.72
CA LEU A 455 -21.65 -5.43 -12.78
C LEU A 455 -21.77 -4.69 -11.44
N LEU A 456 -22.92 -4.77 -10.76
CA LEU A 456 -23.11 -4.15 -9.44
C LEU A 456 -22.23 -4.81 -8.37
N ALA A 457 -22.14 -6.14 -8.33
CA ALA A 457 -21.25 -6.88 -7.42
C ALA A 457 -19.76 -6.53 -7.66
N VAL A 458 -19.36 -6.42 -8.92
CA VAL A 458 -17.98 -6.09 -9.35
C VAL A 458 -17.60 -4.63 -9.07
N LEU A 459 -18.57 -3.70 -9.14
CA LEU A 459 -18.39 -2.29 -8.74
C LEU A 459 -18.42 -2.12 -7.21
N SER A 460 -19.24 -2.88 -6.49
CA SER A 460 -19.19 -2.97 -5.03
C SER A 460 -17.88 -3.55 -4.56
N ASN A 461 -17.34 -4.60 -5.23
CA ASN A 461 -16.00 -5.11 -4.95
C ASN A 461 -14.93 -4.04 -5.14
N ALA A 462 -14.92 -3.34 -6.27
CA ALA A 462 -13.99 -2.23 -6.49
C ALA A 462 -14.10 -1.17 -5.38
N THR A 463 -15.33 -0.79 -4.99
CA THR A 463 -15.59 0.21 -3.95
C THR A 463 -15.09 -0.25 -2.58
N PHE A 464 -15.32 -1.52 -2.21
CA PHE A 464 -14.73 -2.16 -1.03
C PHE A 464 -13.21 -2.13 -1.09
N SER A 465 -12.61 -2.72 -2.13
CA SER A 465 -11.16 -2.90 -2.23
C SER A 465 -10.39 -1.59 -2.30
N GLY A 466 -10.87 -0.58 -3.03
CA GLY A 466 -10.27 0.76 -3.03
C GLY A 466 -10.31 1.42 -1.65
N SER A 467 -11.46 1.32 -0.97
CA SER A 467 -11.63 1.83 0.40
C SER A 467 -10.74 1.07 1.40
N PHE A 468 -10.54 -0.23 1.21
CA PHE A 468 -9.69 -1.08 2.03
C PHE A 468 -8.20 -0.80 1.84
N LEU A 469 -7.74 -0.62 0.59
CA LEU A 469 -6.38 -0.17 0.27
C LEU A 469 -6.11 1.23 0.85
N VAL A 470 -7.10 2.12 0.85
CA VAL A 470 -7.03 3.41 1.55
C VAL A 470 -6.93 3.22 3.07
N LEU A 471 -7.76 2.36 3.66
CA LEU A 471 -7.76 2.08 5.10
C LEU A 471 -6.40 1.53 5.59
N ILE A 472 -5.82 0.56 4.87
CA ILE A 472 -4.47 0.04 5.16
C ILE A 472 -3.42 1.16 5.00
N SER A 473 -3.51 1.98 3.95
CA SER A 473 -2.58 3.11 3.76
C SER A 473 -2.64 4.12 4.90
N LEU A 474 -3.84 4.43 5.39
CA LEU A 474 -4.06 5.41 6.46
C LEU A 474 -3.91 4.83 7.87
N THR A 475 -3.94 3.50 8.06
CA THR A 475 -3.84 2.88 9.39
C THR A 475 -2.73 1.83 9.42
N SER A 476 -3.04 0.57 9.68
CA SER A 476 -2.15 -0.61 9.59
C SER A 476 -2.90 -1.75 8.91
N PRO A 477 -2.21 -2.81 8.42
CA PRO A 477 -2.86 -4.03 7.94
C PRO A 477 -3.82 -4.57 8.99
N VAL A 478 -3.32 -4.77 10.21
CA VAL A 478 -4.04 -5.39 11.34
C VAL A 478 -5.34 -4.67 11.70
N LEU A 479 -5.35 -3.33 11.75
CA LEU A 479 -6.58 -2.59 12.04
C LEU A 479 -7.59 -2.71 10.89
N SER A 480 -7.10 -2.85 9.66
CA SER A 480 -7.94 -3.00 8.46
C SER A 480 -8.57 -4.40 8.40
N SER A 481 -7.77 -5.47 8.50
CA SER A 481 -8.31 -6.84 8.47
C SER A 481 -9.21 -7.13 9.66
N VAL A 482 -8.91 -6.65 10.88
CA VAL A 482 -9.83 -6.76 12.02
C VAL A 482 -11.10 -5.91 11.84
N ALA A 483 -11.03 -4.75 11.17
CA ALA A 483 -12.23 -4.01 10.79
C ALA A 483 -13.10 -4.80 9.80
N ALA A 484 -12.50 -5.47 8.81
CA ALA A 484 -13.25 -6.28 7.84
C ALA A 484 -14.05 -7.42 8.49
N LEU A 485 -13.61 -7.94 9.65
CA LEU A 485 -14.36 -8.94 10.42
C LEU A 485 -15.72 -8.44 10.91
N LEU A 486 -15.92 -7.13 11.07
CA LEU A 486 -17.23 -6.55 11.39
C LEU A 486 -18.28 -6.89 10.32
N THR A 487 -17.85 -7.08 9.06
CA THR A 487 -18.74 -7.42 7.94
C THR A 487 -19.49 -8.73 8.21
N ILE A 488 -18.89 -9.69 8.91
CA ILE A 488 -19.53 -10.98 9.25
C ILE A 488 -20.82 -10.75 10.06
N PHE A 489 -20.76 -9.82 11.03
CA PHE A 489 -21.93 -9.47 11.85
C PHE A 489 -22.89 -8.51 11.13
N ILE A 490 -22.39 -7.63 10.26
CA ILE A 490 -23.23 -6.76 9.42
C ILE A 490 -24.04 -7.59 8.41
N VAL A 491 -23.42 -8.57 7.76
CA VAL A 491 -24.08 -9.54 6.87
C VAL A 491 -25.15 -10.31 7.64
N ALA A 492 -24.87 -10.82 8.83
CA ALA A 492 -25.89 -11.49 9.65
C ALA A 492 -27.08 -10.57 10.03
N ILE A 493 -26.84 -9.28 10.25
CA ILE A 493 -27.92 -8.29 10.47
C ILE A 493 -28.72 -8.04 9.18
N VAL A 494 -28.04 -7.96 8.02
CA VAL A 494 -28.68 -7.73 6.72
C VAL A 494 -29.49 -8.95 6.27
N ASP A 495 -28.97 -10.17 6.47
CA ASP A 495 -29.69 -11.43 6.28
C ASP A 495 -30.96 -11.47 7.14
N TRP A 496 -30.88 -11.18 8.44
CA TRP A 496 -32.07 -11.04 9.30
C TRP A 496 -33.06 -9.99 8.77
N MET A 497 -32.58 -8.85 8.26
CA MET A 497 -33.44 -7.81 7.66
C MET A 497 -34.09 -8.23 6.33
N ILE A 498 -33.52 -9.20 5.60
CA ILE A 498 -34.02 -9.69 4.31
C ILE A 498 -34.96 -10.89 4.50
N THR A 499 -34.56 -11.87 5.31
CA THR A 499 -35.31 -13.13 5.54
C THR A 499 -36.36 -13.00 6.63
N GLY A 500 -36.14 -12.12 7.62
CA GLY A 500 -36.94 -12.03 8.85
C GLY A 500 -36.55 -13.03 9.94
N GLU A 501 -35.66 -14.00 9.66
CA GLU A 501 -35.25 -15.04 10.62
C GLU A 501 -34.29 -14.48 11.68
N PRO A 502 -34.59 -14.62 12.98
CA PRO A 502 -33.86 -13.92 14.04
C PRO A 502 -32.42 -14.41 14.22
N LEU A 503 -31.51 -13.46 14.40
CA LEU A 503 -30.10 -13.70 14.76
C LEU A 503 -29.95 -14.73 15.89
N SER A 504 -29.14 -15.77 15.63
CA SER A 504 -28.81 -16.76 16.65
C SER A 504 -28.05 -16.14 17.83
N PHE A 505 -28.20 -16.71 19.02
CA PHE A 505 -27.47 -16.22 20.21
C PHE A 505 -25.95 -16.25 20.00
N ALA A 506 -25.45 -17.24 19.25
CA ALA A 506 -24.05 -17.32 18.83
C ALA A 506 -23.64 -16.16 17.91
N ALA A 507 -24.45 -15.81 16.91
CA ALA A 507 -24.17 -14.65 16.04
C ALA A 507 -24.10 -13.34 16.85
N ILE A 508 -24.98 -13.17 17.83
CA ILE A 508 -24.99 -12.00 18.73
C ILE A 508 -23.73 -11.95 19.61
N VAL A 509 -23.36 -13.06 20.26
CA VAL A 509 -22.18 -13.11 21.15
C VAL A 509 -20.88 -12.97 20.35
N GLY A 510 -20.74 -13.69 19.25
CA GLY A 510 -19.56 -13.61 18.38
C GLY A 510 -19.40 -12.23 17.73
N GLY A 511 -20.50 -11.63 17.26
CA GLY A 511 -20.53 -10.26 16.76
C GLY A 511 -20.11 -9.23 17.82
N ALA A 512 -20.61 -9.36 19.05
CA ALA A 512 -20.20 -8.51 20.17
C ALA A 512 -18.70 -8.64 20.48
N MET A 513 -18.13 -9.85 20.42
CA MET A 513 -16.68 -10.07 20.59
C MET A 513 -15.86 -9.37 19.49
N ILE A 514 -16.29 -9.46 18.22
CA ILE A 514 -15.62 -8.78 17.09
C ILE A 514 -15.69 -7.25 17.26
N ILE A 515 -16.84 -6.70 17.68
CA ILE A 515 -17.00 -5.26 17.95
C ILE A 515 -16.07 -4.81 19.09
N VAL A 516 -16.02 -5.54 20.21
CA VAL A 516 -15.14 -5.21 21.34
C VAL A 516 -13.67 -5.28 20.94
N ALA A 517 -13.27 -6.28 20.15
CA ALA A 517 -11.92 -6.40 19.61
C ALA A 517 -11.55 -5.22 18.70
N PHE A 518 -12.43 -4.86 17.75
CA PHE A 518 -12.21 -3.73 16.85
C PHE A 518 -12.10 -2.40 17.60
N LEU A 519 -12.98 -2.13 18.58
CA LEU A 519 -12.93 -0.92 19.39
C LEU A 519 -11.65 -0.85 20.24
N GLY A 520 -11.26 -1.97 20.86
CA GLY A 520 -10.01 -2.07 21.62
C GLY A 520 -8.77 -1.84 20.77
N LEU A 521 -8.72 -2.42 19.56
CA LEU A 521 -7.62 -2.25 18.61
C LEU A 521 -7.57 -0.82 18.04
N THR A 522 -8.72 -0.22 17.75
CA THR A 522 -8.83 1.18 17.31
C THR A 522 -8.29 2.13 18.39
N TRP A 523 -8.69 1.92 19.65
CA TRP A 523 -8.19 2.70 20.79
C TRP A 523 -6.69 2.51 21.04
N SER A 524 -6.19 1.27 20.96
CA SER A 524 -4.76 0.95 21.05
C SER A 524 -3.96 1.70 19.98
N THR A 525 -4.40 1.64 18.72
CA THR A 525 -3.72 2.28 17.58
C THR A 525 -3.77 3.81 17.70
N TYR A 526 -4.91 4.38 18.12
CA TYR A 526 -5.04 5.83 18.35
C TYR A 526 -4.12 6.32 19.48
N ARG A 527 -4.01 5.56 20.57
CA ARG A 527 -3.05 5.83 21.66
C ARG A 527 -1.61 5.76 21.15
N GLU A 528 -1.24 4.70 20.42
CA GLU A 528 0.08 4.53 19.82
C GLU A 528 0.46 5.71 18.92
N MET A 529 -0.42 6.14 18.01
CA MET A 529 -0.14 7.30 17.16
C MET A 529 0.04 8.60 17.96
N LYS A 530 -0.68 8.77 19.08
CA LYS A 530 -0.48 9.91 20.00
C LYS A 530 0.84 9.81 20.78
N GLU A 531 1.29 8.61 21.14
CA GLU A 531 2.61 8.37 21.72
C GLU A 531 3.73 8.76 20.73
N HIS A 532 3.63 8.32 19.47
CA HIS A 532 4.61 8.67 18.43
C HIS A 532 4.64 10.17 18.10
N ALA A 533 3.48 10.80 17.93
CA ALA A 533 3.38 12.25 17.67
C ALA A 533 3.91 13.13 18.82
N ALA A 534 4.04 12.57 20.03
CA ALA A 534 4.67 13.24 21.17
C ALA A 534 6.20 13.04 21.25
N MET A 535 6.78 12.11 20.46
CA MET A 535 8.21 11.79 20.45
C MET A 535 8.96 12.31 19.21
N GLU A 536 8.29 12.56 18.08
CA GLU A 536 8.98 13.04 16.87
C GLU A 536 9.38 14.53 16.95
N PRO A 537 10.67 14.89 16.76
CA PRO A 537 11.09 16.26 16.58
C PRO A 537 10.73 16.75 15.16
N VAL A 538 9.60 17.46 15.06
CA VAL A 538 8.93 17.80 13.78
C VAL A 538 9.86 18.45 12.74
N PRO A 539 10.08 17.83 11.57
CA PRO A 539 10.72 18.47 10.42
C PRO A 539 9.71 19.38 9.67
N ASP A 540 9.99 20.68 9.59
CA ASP A 540 9.05 21.67 9.04
C ASP A 540 9.10 21.74 7.50
N PHE A 541 8.29 20.91 6.83
CA PHE A 541 8.16 20.85 5.37
C PHE A 541 6.70 20.76 4.86
N SER A 542 5.77 21.49 5.50
CA SER A 542 4.33 21.46 5.12
C SER A 542 3.98 22.22 3.82
N ASP A 543 4.94 22.86 3.17
CA ASP A 543 4.72 23.91 2.17
C ASP A 543 4.43 23.38 0.74
N SER A 544 3.65 22.29 0.62
CA SER A 544 3.03 21.89 -0.67
C SER A 544 1.50 21.89 -0.67
N ASP A 545 0.87 21.98 0.50
CA ASP A 545 -0.56 21.71 0.67
C ASP A 545 -1.35 22.98 1.12
N LYS A 546 -0.78 24.18 0.93
CA LYS A 546 -1.42 25.48 1.21
C LYS A 546 -1.58 26.46 0.03
N ASP A 547 -0.95 26.23 -1.12
CA ASP A 547 -1.12 27.05 -2.35
C ASP A 547 -2.45 26.74 -3.07
N GLY A 548 -3.55 26.66 -2.30
CA GLY A 548 -4.91 26.37 -2.76
C GLY A 548 -5.89 27.48 -2.40
N ASP A 549 -5.76 28.04 -1.21
CA ASP A 549 -6.70 29.01 -0.64
C ASP A 549 -6.03 30.40 -0.63
N ILE A 550 -6.18 31.12 -1.74
CA ILE A 550 -6.04 32.58 -1.78
C ILE A 550 -7.47 33.11 -1.89
N ASP A 551 -8.01 33.62 -0.78
CA ASP A 551 -9.32 34.23 -0.74
C ASP A 551 -9.36 35.44 -1.69
N SER A 552 -10.32 35.46 -2.61
CA SER A 552 -10.49 36.53 -3.60
C SER A 552 -11.53 37.55 -3.12
N ASP A 553 -11.28 38.16 -1.96
CA ASP A 553 -12.16 39.14 -1.29
C ASP A 553 -11.50 40.54 -1.20
N GLU A 554 -11.11 41.11 -2.35
CA GLU A 554 -10.90 42.55 -2.53
C GLU A 554 -11.42 42.99 -3.92
N ASP A 555 -12.61 43.61 -3.94
CA ASP A 555 -13.24 44.37 -5.04
C ASP A 555 -14.16 45.45 -4.42
#